data_AF-A0A1H0W4T7-F1
#
_entry.id   AF-A0A1H0W4T7-F1
#
_cell.length_a   1.000
_cell.length_b   1.000
_cell.length_c   1.000
_cell.angle_alpha   90.00
_cell.angle_beta   90.00
_cell.angle_gamma   90.00
#
_symmetry.space_group_name_H-M   'P 1'
#
loop_
_entity.id
_entity.type
_entity.pdbx_description
1 polymer ?
#
loop_
_entity_poly.entity_id
_entity_poly.type
_entity_poly.pdbx_seq_one_letter_code
_entity_poly.pdbx_strand_id
1 'polypeptide(L)'
;MHLLSRSRHLTFAFLLCALPLAGATSAAQAEPARPEVAKQVKAYASADGVKVSTLRYGPRERQQALIQVIDVDNAIDGKILLASTRTTDRDTRYTVQLDGRPYVLLIVGEAAGELYVPGTPKPTWVSYDAGLSAQSNPEHYLTDYQEQAQGH
;
A
#
# COMPACT_ATOMS: atom_id res chain seq x y z
N MET A 1 -6.63 -63.35 -53.09
CA MET A 1 -7.15 -61.98 -52.98
C MET A 1 -5.99 -61.02 -53.25
N HIS A 2 -6.16 -60.18 -54.28
CA HIS A 2 -5.38 -59.02 -54.76
C HIS A 2 -4.08 -58.59 -54.04
N LEU A 3 -3.07 -57.97 -54.66
CA LEU A 3 -2.62 -57.67 -56.03
C LEU A 3 -1.41 -56.72 -55.79
N LEU A 4 -0.27 -56.95 -56.45
CA LEU A 4 0.74 -55.98 -56.98
C LEU A 4 0.88 -54.59 -56.27
N SER A 5 2.05 -53.99 -56.04
CA SER A 5 3.17 -53.82 -56.98
C SER A 5 4.16 -52.74 -56.45
N ARG A 6 5.45 -52.96 -56.76
CA ARG A 6 6.51 -52.03 -57.21
C ARG A 6 7.14 -50.93 -56.34
N SER A 7 8.47 -50.99 -56.40
CA SER A 7 9.47 -49.94 -56.72
C SER A 7 9.74 -48.85 -55.68
N ARG A 8 10.93 -48.89 -55.05
CA ARG A 8 12.17 -48.17 -55.45
C ARG A 8 11.98 -46.65 -55.47
N HIS A 9 12.62 -45.93 -54.55
CA HIS A 9 13.87 -45.19 -54.81
C HIS A 9 14.29 -44.33 -53.61
N LEU A 10 15.61 -44.19 -53.53
CA LEU A 10 16.48 -43.49 -52.60
C LEU A 10 16.41 -41.96 -52.81
N THR A 11 16.29 -41.15 -51.74
CA THR A 11 16.75 -39.75 -51.78
C THR A 11 17.00 -39.18 -50.38
N PHE A 12 18.27 -38.89 -50.11
CA PHE A 12 18.77 -38.05 -49.02
C PHE A 12 18.37 -36.60 -49.30
N ALA A 13 17.80 -35.88 -48.33
CA ALA A 13 17.59 -34.43 -48.42
C ALA A 13 18.06 -33.76 -47.13
N PHE A 14 19.21 -33.08 -47.27
CA PHE A 14 19.81 -32.13 -46.35
C PHE A 14 18.85 -30.94 -46.17
N LEU A 15 18.35 -30.68 -44.96
CA LEU A 15 17.55 -29.49 -44.67
C LEU A 15 18.37 -28.52 -43.79
N LEU A 16 18.83 -27.44 -44.41
CA LEU A 16 19.43 -26.28 -43.76
C LEU A 16 18.35 -25.60 -42.88
N CYS A 17 18.48 -25.67 -41.56
CA CYS A 17 17.61 -24.97 -40.63
C CYS A 17 18.24 -23.61 -40.30
N ALA A 18 17.73 -22.53 -40.90
CA ALA A 18 18.07 -21.16 -40.54
C ALA A 18 17.44 -20.81 -39.18
N LEU A 19 18.26 -20.54 -38.15
CA LEU A 19 17.80 -20.03 -36.86
C LEU A 19 17.54 -18.51 -36.96
N PRO A 20 16.32 -18.01 -36.68
CA PRO A 20 16.12 -16.58 -36.48
C PRO A 20 16.60 -16.19 -35.08
N LEU A 21 17.53 -15.23 -35.02
CA LEU A 21 18.00 -14.59 -33.80
C LEU A 21 16.86 -13.72 -33.26
N ALA A 22 16.07 -14.24 -32.32
CA ALA A 22 15.01 -13.49 -31.66
C ALA A 22 15.64 -12.45 -30.71
N GLY A 23 15.51 -11.17 -31.08
CA GLY A 23 15.94 -10.05 -30.25
C GLY A 23 15.14 -10.01 -28.94
N ALA A 24 15.86 -10.04 -27.82
CA ALA A 24 15.27 -9.78 -26.50
C ALA A 24 14.89 -8.30 -26.41
N THR A 25 13.62 -7.98 -26.65
CA THR A 25 13.06 -6.68 -26.28
C THR A 25 12.93 -6.65 -24.77
N SER A 26 13.89 -5.99 -24.10
CA SER A 26 13.80 -5.68 -22.67
C SER A 26 12.58 -4.76 -22.49
N ALA A 27 11.51 -5.28 -21.88
CA ALA A 27 10.37 -4.47 -21.50
C ALA A 27 10.82 -3.55 -20.37
N ALA A 28 11.11 -2.29 -20.69
CA ALA A 28 11.25 -1.24 -19.69
C ALA A 28 9.89 -1.11 -18.97
N GLN A 29 9.77 -1.70 -17.78
CA GLN A 29 8.62 -1.47 -16.92
C GLN A 29 8.69 0.00 -16.49
N ALA A 30 7.78 0.82 -17.02
CA ALA A 30 7.61 2.18 -16.55
C ALA A 30 7.31 2.12 -15.06
N GLU A 31 8.16 2.76 -14.25
CA GLU A 31 7.93 2.90 -12.82
C GLU A 31 6.54 3.53 -12.62
N PRO A 32 5.65 2.92 -11.83
CA PRO A 32 4.32 3.47 -11.63
C PRO A 32 4.45 4.89 -11.06
N ALA A 33 3.67 5.82 -11.62
CA ALA A 33 3.71 7.21 -11.19
C ALA A 33 3.50 7.33 -9.67
N ARG A 34 4.43 8.03 -9.01
CA ARG A 34 4.40 8.17 -7.55
C ARG A 34 3.08 8.81 -7.10
N PRO A 35 2.35 8.21 -6.14
CA PRO A 35 1.07 8.74 -5.69
C PRO A 35 1.20 10.18 -5.15
N GLU A 36 0.24 11.03 -5.48
CA GLU A 36 0.11 12.35 -4.85
C GLU A 36 -0.22 12.20 -3.37
N VAL A 37 0.37 13.03 -2.49
CA VAL A 37 0.02 13.07 -1.06
C VAL A 37 -0.38 14.47 -0.60
N ALA A 38 -0.89 14.62 0.62
CA ALA A 38 -1.08 15.97 1.19
C ALA A 38 0.27 16.66 1.46
N LYS A 39 0.26 18.00 1.47
CA LYS A 39 1.44 18.82 1.77
C LYS A 39 1.94 18.71 3.21
N GLN A 40 1.15 18.12 4.11
CA GLN A 40 1.45 18.04 5.51
C GLN A 40 0.89 16.73 6.09
N VAL A 41 1.66 16.13 6.98
CA VAL A 41 1.19 15.05 7.86
C VAL A 41 0.43 15.68 9.03
N LYS A 42 -0.68 15.08 9.44
CA LYS A 42 -1.36 15.45 10.68
C LYS A 42 -1.03 14.43 11.76
N ALA A 43 -0.34 14.88 12.80
CA ALA A 43 0.02 14.08 13.95
C ALA A 43 -0.84 14.44 15.16
N TYR A 44 -1.10 13.42 15.98
CA TYR A 44 -1.85 13.49 17.21
C TYR A 44 -1.10 12.70 18.27
N ALA A 45 -1.17 13.15 19.52
CA ALA A 45 -0.52 12.50 20.65
C ALA A 45 -1.50 12.35 21.81
N SER A 46 -1.35 11.26 22.56
CA SER A 46 -2.03 11.05 23.83
C SER A 46 -1.18 11.52 25.00
N ALA A 47 -1.79 11.64 26.18
CA ALA A 47 -1.09 12.02 27.40
C ALA A 47 -0.08 10.95 27.89
N ASP A 48 -0.29 9.68 27.53
CA ASP A 48 0.57 8.56 27.86
C ASP A 48 1.64 8.26 26.80
N GLY A 49 1.76 9.11 25.77
CA GLY A 49 2.89 9.10 24.82
C GLY A 49 2.63 8.38 23.49
N VAL A 50 1.49 7.70 23.33
CA VAL A 50 1.06 7.12 22.05
C VAL A 50 0.90 8.23 21.01
N LYS A 51 1.40 8.00 19.80
CA LYS A 51 1.23 8.95 18.70
C LYS A 51 0.58 8.25 17.51
N VAL A 52 -0.27 9.00 16.82
CA VAL A 52 -0.86 8.60 15.55
C VAL A 52 -0.70 9.71 14.55
N SER A 53 -0.31 9.35 13.34
CA SER A 53 -0.13 10.29 12.23
C SER A 53 -0.96 9.86 11.04
N THR A 54 -1.44 10.85 10.26
CA THR A 54 -2.20 10.60 9.04
C THR A 54 -1.69 11.46 7.88
N LEU A 55 -1.69 10.88 6.69
CA LEU A 55 -1.31 11.55 5.45
C LEU A 55 -2.27 11.16 4.33
N ARG A 56 -2.94 12.13 3.68
CA ARG A 56 -3.79 11.83 2.51
C ARG A 56 -2.96 11.11 1.44
N TYR A 57 -3.51 10.03 0.91
CA TYR A 57 -2.90 9.20 -0.12
C TYR A 57 -3.74 9.24 -1.39
N GLY A 58 -3.17 9.76 -2.47
CA GLY A 58 -3.84 9.97 -3.75
C GLY A 58 -4.77 11.18 -3.80
N PRO A 59 -5.54 11.31 -4.90
CA PRO A 59 -6.55 12.35 -5.07
C PRO A 59 -7.58 12.34 -3.93
N ARG A 60 -8.15 13.52 -3.60
CA ARG A 60 -9.10 13.66 -2.47
C ARG A 60 -10.34 12.78 -2.65
N GLU A 61 -10.74 12.56 -3.90
CA GLU A 61 -11.90 11.79 -4.33
C GLU A 61 -11.75 10.30 -4.03
N ARG A 62 -10.51 9.80 -3.88
CA ARG A 62 -10.26 8.42 -3.47
C ARG A 62 -10.53 8.17 -1.99
N GLN A 63 -10.56 9.23 -1.18
CA GLN A 63 -10.81 9.14 0.26
C GLN A 63 -9.90 8.11 0.93
N GLN A 64 -8.60 8.26 0.71
CA GLN A 64 -7.57 7.38 1.25
C GLN A 64 -6.54 8.19 2.03
N ALA A 65 -5.99 7.56 3.07
CA ALA A 65 -4.91 8.10 3.86
C ALA A 65 -3.98 6.99 4.32
N LEU A 66 -2.71 7.29 4.48
CA LEU A 66 -1.78 6.50 5.26
C LEU A 66 -1.96 6.84 6.73
N ILE A 67 -1.89 5.85 7.61
CA ILE A 67 -1.94 5.99 9.06
C ILE A 67 -0.82 5.18 9.70
N GLN A 68 -0.11 5.79 10.64
CA GLN A 68 0.93 5.13 11.43
C GLN A 68 0.65 5.38 12.90
N VAL A 69 0.75 4.32 13.69
CA VAL A 69 0.64 4.37 15.15
C VAL A 69 1.99 3.95 15.72
N ILE A 70 2.50 4.72 16.68
CA ILE A 70 3.77 4.43 17.34
C ILE A 70 3.61 4.50 18.86
N ASP A 71 4.53 3.82 19.54
CA ASP A 71 4.54 3.67 20.99
C ASP A 71 3.31 2.89 21.50
N VAL A 72 2.84 1.89 20.72
CA VAL A 72 1.80 0.93 21.12
C VAL A 72 2.38 -0.48 21.25
N ASP A 73 2.00 -1.22 22.29
CA ASP A 73 2.52 -2.60 22.51
C ASP A 73 1.68 -3.64 21.77
N ASN A 74 1.65 -3.57 20.42
CA ASN A 74 0.98 -4.57 19.60
C ASN A 74 1.51 -4.66 18.15
N ALA A 75 0.89 -5.52 17.34
CA ALA A 75 1.34 -5.85 15.99
C ALA A 75 1.25 -4.71 14.95
N ILE A 76 0.58 -3.59 15.26
CA ILE A 76 0.50 -2.43 14.35
C ILE A 76 1.50 -1.33 14.69
N ASP A 77 2.27 -1.48 15.78
CA ASP A 77 3.27 -0.51 16.19
C ASP A 77 4.31 -0.27 15.08
N GLY A 78 4.57 1.00 14.79
CA GLY A 78 5.51 1.42 13.74
C GLY A 78 5.02 1.21 12.30
N LYS A 79 3.97 0.41 12.07
CA LYS A 79 3.50 0.09 10.71
C LYS A 79 2.71 1.25 10.12
N ILE A 80 2.96 1.50 8.83
CA ILE A 80 2.16 2.42 8.03
C ILE A 80 1.09 1.62 7.29
N LEU A 81 -0.18 1.91 7.59
CA LEU A 81 -1.34 1.22 7.04
C LEU A 81 -2.09 2.13 6.07
N LEU A 82 -2.64 1.55 5.00
CA LEU A 82 -3.58 2.24 4.14
C LEU A 82 -4.98 2.20 4.77
N ALA A 83 -5.57 3.38 4.93
CA ALA A 83 -6.92 3.56 5.44
C ALA A 83 -7.84 4.16 4.37
N SER A 84 -9.09 3.69 4.34
CA SER A 84 -10.20 4.43 3.76
C SER A 84 -10.68 5.49 4.74
N THR A 85 -10.95 6.69 4.24
CA THR A 85 -11.45 7.81 5.04
C THR A 85 -12.93 8.05 4.78
N ARG A 86 -13.67 8.37 5.84
CA ARG A 86 -15.06 8.82 5.73
C ARG A 86 -15.26 10.03 6.61
N THR A 87 -15.49 11.18 6.00
CA THR A 87 -15.81 12.42 6.70
C THR A 87 -17.32 12.60 6.79
N THR A 88 -17.77 13.02 7.97
CA THR A 88 -19.13 13.44 8.29
C THR A 88 -19.10 14.87 8.82
N ASP A 89 -20.26 15.42 9.15
CA ASP A 89 -20.34 16.76 9.77
C ASP A 89 -19.72 16.81 11.17
N ARG A 90 -19.46 15.65 11.81
CA ARG A 90 -18.94 15.57 13.19
C ARG A 90 -17.51 15.07 13.27
N ASP A 91 -17.13 14.15 12.39
CA ASP A 91 -15.89 13.40 12.51
C ASP A 91 -15.33 12.94 11.17
N THR A 92 -14.05 12.61 11.14
CA THR A 92 -13.43 11.82 10.08
C THR A 92 -12.96 10.49 10.65
N ARG A 93 -13.38 9.40 10.02
CA ARG A 93 -13.03 8.02 10.41
C ARG A 93 -12.02 7.43 9.46
N TYR A 94 -11.01 6.77 10.00
CA TYR A 94 -9.95 6.08 9.28
C TYR A 94 -10.13 4.58 9.51
N THR A 95 -10.49 3.86 8.45
CA THR A 95 -10.74 2.41 8.50
C THR A 95 -9.63 1.69 7.75
N VAL A 96 -8.89 0.84 8.45
CA VAL A 96 -7.84 -0.03 7.88
C VAL A 96 -8.37 -1.44 7.69
N GLN A 97 -7.62 -2.27 6.96
CA GLN A 97 -7.86 -3.71 6.89
C GLN A 97 -6.94 -4.42 7.88
N LEU A 98 -7.52 -5.09 8.89
CA LEU A 98 -6.79 -5.97 9.80
C LEU A 98 -7.37 -7.37 9.66
N ASP A 99 -6.51 -8.37 9.42
CA ASP A 99 -6.91 -9.76 9.21
C ASP A 99 -8.04 -9.93 8.16
N GLY A 100 -7.97 -9.13 7.10
CA GLY A 100 -8.95 -9.12 6.00
C GLY A 100 -10.31 -8.50 6.35
N ARG A 101 -10.43 -7.81 7.49
CA ARG A 101 -11.67 -7.18 7.95
C ARG A 101 -11.49 -5.67 8.13
N PRO A 102 -12.51 -4.87 7.79
CA PRO A 102 -12.48 -3.44 8.04
C PRO A 102 -12.48 -3.17 9.55
N TYR A 103 -11.55 -2.33 9.98
CA TYR A 103 -11.37 -1.96 11.38
C TYR A 103 -11.18 -0.45 11.49
N VAL A 104 -12.04 0.22 12.28
CA VAL A 104 -11.92 1.66 12.52
C VAL A 104 -10.79 1.88 13.51
N LEU A 105 -9.68 2.44 13.03
CA LEU A 105 -8.49 2.65 13.84
C LEU A 105 -8.46 4.03 14.51
N LEU A 106 -8.92 5.06 13.80
CA LEU A 106 -8.91 6.43 14.29
C LEU A 106 -10.22 7.14 13.93
N ILE A 107 -10.77 7.88 14.89
CA ILE A 107 -11.84 8.84 14.67
C ILE A 107 -11.32 10.20 15.11
N VAL A 108 -11.36 11.20 14.24
CA VAL A 108 -10.95 12.57 14.56
C VAL A 108 -12.16 13.48 14.50
N GLY A 109 -12.56 14.03 15.65
CA GLY A 109 -13.56 15.08 15.76
C GLY A 109 -12.93 16.48 15.76
N GLU A 110 -13.70 17.48 16.15
CA GLU A 110 -13.27 18.87 16.20
C GLU A 110 -12.21 19.14 17.29
N ALA A 111 -12.44 18.62 18.50
CA ALA A 111 -11.59 18.92 19.66
C ALA A 111 -10.49 17.87 19.91
N ALA A 112 -10.77 16.61 19.58
CA ALA A 112 -9.90 15.48 19.90
C ALA A 112 -10.18 14.29 18.97
N GLY A 113 -9.33 13.28 19.05
CA GLY A 113 -9.49 12.01 18.36
C GLY A 113 -9.49 10.81 19.31
N GLU A 114 -10.13 9.74 18.86
CA GLU A 114 -10.18 8.46 19.53
C GLU A 114 -9.39 7.44 18.70
N LEU A 115 -8.33 6.89 19.28
CA LEU A 115 -7.50 5.86 18.70
C LEU A 115 -7.90 4.49 19.27
N TYR A 116 -8.35 3.59 18.41
CA TYR A 116 -8.82 2.25 18.76
C TYR A 116 -7.73 1.22 18.51
N VAL A 117 -6.79 1.09 19.44
CA VAL A 117 -5.69 0.13 19.33
C VAL A 117 -6.21 -1.31 19.44
N PRO A 118 -5.95 -2.20 18.45
CA PRO A 118 -6.39 -3.60 18.51
C PRO A 118 -5.91 -4.30 19.79
N GLY A 119 -6.82 -5.02 20.46
CA GLY A 119 -6.55 -5.70 21.72
C GLY A 119 -6.74 -4.83 22.97
N THR A 120 -6.88 -3.51 22.82
CA THR A 120 -7.12 -2.60 23.94
C THR A 120 -8.63 -2.39 24.15
N PRO A 121 -9.15 -2.51 25.40
CA PRO A 121 -10.59 -2.47 25.65
C PRO A 121 -11.22 -1.07 25.56
N LYS A 122 -10.41 -0.01 25.66
CA LYS A 122 -10.86 1.39 25.61
C LYS A 122 -10.06 2.15 24.56
N PRO A 123 -10.67 3.11 23.85
CA PRO A 123 -9.92 3.98 22.96
C PRO A 123 -8.96 4.87 23.75
N THR A 124 -7.82 5.16 23.15
CA THR A 124 -6.87 6.17 23.63
C THR A 124 -7.28 7.54 23.08
N TRP A 125 -7.45 8.51 23.97
CA TRP A 125 -7.70 9.90 23.55
C TRP A 125 -6.40 10.54 23.05
N VAL A 126 -6.47 11.11 21.85
CA VAL A 126 -5.37 11.82 21.22
C VAL A 126 -5.80 13.24 20.86
N SER A 127 -4.88 14.18 20.96
CA SER A 127 -5.09 15.58 20.58
C SER A 127 -4.13 15.96 19.47
N TYR A 128 -4.53 16.91 18.61
CA TYR A 128 -3.66 17.39 17.54
C TYR A 128 -2.36 17.96 18.10
N ASP A 129 -1.23 17.52 17.54
CA ASP A 129 0.09 18.00 17.92
C ASP A 129 0.69 18.76 16.74
N ALA A 130 0.71 20.09 16.85
CA ALA A 130 1.25 20.96 15.83
C ALA A 130 2.76 20.79 15.63
N GLY A 131 3.51 20.51 16.70
CA GLY A 131 4.95 20.33 16.65
C GLY A 131 5.34 19.05 15.92
N LEU A 132 4.70 17.93 16.26
CA LEU A 132 4.90 16.65 15.55
C LEU A 132 4.47 16.75 14.09
N SER A 133 3.36 17.43 13.81
CA SER A 133 2.87 17.63 12.44
C SER A 133 3.83 18.46 11.59
N ALA A 134 4.43 19.51 12.16
CA ALA A 134 5.35 20.40 11.44
C ALA A 134 6.73 19.76 11.18
N GLN A 135 7.17 18.85 12.05
CA GLN A 135 8.45 18.15 11.90
C GLN A 135 8.36 16.96 10.94
N SER A 136 7.15 16.50 10.64
CA SER A 136 6.91 15.36 9.76
C SER A 136 7.11 15.72 8.28
N ASN A 137 7.76 14.84 7.52
CA ASN A 137 7.96 15.00 6.08
C ASN A 137 7.00 14.07 5.30
N PRO A 138 6.02 14.62 4.56
CA PRO A 138 5.06 13.82 3.79
C PRO A 138 5.69 12.88 2.77
N GLU A 139 6.78 13.30 2.12
CA GLU A 139 7.42 12.52 1.07
C GLU A 139 8.23 11.37 1.67
N HIS A 140 8.90 11.60 2.81
CA HIS A 140 9.56 10.52 3.54
C HIS A 140 8.55 9.47 4.03
N TYR A 141 7.43 9.93 4.58
CA TYR A 141 6.33 9.07 5.03
C TYR A 141 5.79 8.16 3.91
N LEU A 142 5.61 8.72 2.71
CA LEU A 142 5.18 7.94 1.54
C LEU A 142 6.24 6.90 1.16
N THR A 143 7.52 7.29 1.17
CA THR A 143 8.62 6.37 0.88
C THR A 143 8.64 5.20 1.87
N ASP A 144 8.54 5.47 3.17
CA ASP A 144 8.50 4.43 4.22
C ASP A 144 7.37 3.43 3.97
N TYR A 145 6.18 3.91 3.58
CA TYR A 145 5.04 3.05 3.23
C TYR A 145 5.32 2.18 2.01
N GLN A 146 5.94 2.74 0.97
CA GLN A 146 6.27 2.03 -0.26
C GLN A 146 7.34 0.95 -0.02
N GLU A 147 8.37 1.27 0.75
CA GLU A 147 9.42 0.32 1.13
C GLU A 147 8.88 -0.81 2.01
N GLN A 148 8.00 -0.48 2.97
CA GLN A 148 7.31 -1.47 3.79
C GLN A 148 6.51 -2.46 2.92
N ALA A 149 5.85 -1.99 1.86
CA ALA A 149 5.08 -2.86 0.95
C ALA A 149 5.95 -3.76 0.07
N GLN A 150 7.22 -3.39 -0.18
CA GLN A 150 8.17 -4.17 -0.98
C GLN A 150 8.94 -5.22 -0.18
N GLY A 151 9.02 -5.05 1.15
CA GLY A 151 9.68 -5.99 2.06
C GLY A 151 8.84 -7.20 2.49
N HIS A 152 7.64 -7.36 1.93
CA HIS A 152 6.73 -8.50 2.15
C HIS A 152 6.62 -9.34 0.87
#